data_AF-A0AAN8FLG8-F1
#
_entry.id   AF-A0AAN8FLG8-F1
#
_cell.length_a   1.000
_cell.length_b   1.000
_cell.length_c   1.000
_cell.angle_alpha   90.00
_cell.angle_beta   90.00
_cell.angle_gamma   90.00
#
_symmetry.space_group_name_H-M   'P 1'
#
loop_
_entity.id
_entity.type
_entity.pdbx_description
1 polymer ?
#
loop_
_entity_poly.entity_id
_entity_poly.type
_entity_poly.pdbx_seq_one_letter_code
_entity_poly.pdbx_strand_id
1 'polypeptide(L)'
;MYNHTTGKYEVVPHCDGAVATGGFAPPSMANGTAEVECAKYTAAEYMIGQTGAMAGVAAFMIVSSIYKIPVSATHAIVGASLASSLYLRGNVGIKWSEIVGIVASWFISPLIAGFFASTFYLIIKYSVLLRKDTFKWALIMCPMFMCFTVTINLFACIFDGSKYLGFDRLSWWQAGLISLAAGFFAMFLLSFPLRSWLSKRAHRLYDEEVAKLQRKLEQGKISE
;
A
#
# COMPACT_ATOMS: atom_id res chain seq x y z
N MET A 1 26.41 3.48 24.54
CA MET A 1 25.51 4.17 25.47
C MET A 1 26.09 5.55 25.77
N TYR A 2 25.29 6.62 25.69
CA TYR A 2 25.75 7.97 26.05
C TYR A 2 25.76 8.09 27.59
N ASN A 3 26.95 8.26 28.17
CA ASN A 3 27.09 8.39 29.60
C ASN A 3 26.96 9.87 29.97
N HIS A 4 25.81 10.23 30.54
CA HIS A 4 25.47 11.60 30.96
C HIS A 4 26.42 12.17 32.02
N THR A 5 27.19 11.31 32.70
CA THR A 5 28.16 11.68 33.73
C THR A 5 29.53 12.01 33.13
N THR A 6 29.93 11.30 32.07
CA THR A 6 31.24 11.48 31.43
C THR A 6 31.19 12.31 30.15
N GLY A 7 29.98 12.65 29.67
CA GLY A 7 29.75 13.42 28.44
C GLY A 7 30.23 12.71 27.17
N LYS A 8 30.45 11.39 27.25
CA LYS A 8 31.03 10.58 26.17
C LYS A 8 30.10 9.44 25.79
N TYR A 9 30.22 9.02 24.53
CA TYR A 9 29.61 7.80 24.06
C TYR A 9 30.52 6.63 24.46
N GLU A 10 30.09 5.84 25.43
CA GLU A 10 30.78 4.62 25.85
C GLU A 10 30.29 3.45 24.99
N VAL A 11 31.22 2.78 24.32
CA VAL A 11 30.95 1.54 23.59
C VAL A 11 30.78 0.44 24.64
N VAL A 12 29.64 -0.27 24.63
CA VAL A 12 29.39 -1.37 25.58
C VAL A 12 30.32 -2.54 25.18
N PRO A 13 31.29 -2.93 26.01
CA PRO A 13 32.34 -3.85 25.59
C PRO A 13 31.91 -5.31 25.87
N HIS A 14 30.90 -5.85 25.18
CA HIS A 14 30.43 -7.24 25.42
C HIS A 14 30.07 -8.04 24.15
N CYS A 15 30.54 -7.63 22.97
CA CYS A 15 30.20 -8.32 21.71
C CYS A 15 31.40 -8.96 20.98
N ASP A 16 32.55 -9.09 21.63
CA ASP A 16 33.69 -9.81 21.08
C ASP A 16 33.52 -11.32 21.30
N GLY A 17 32.65 -11.96 20.50
CA GLY A 17 32.59 -13.43 20.43
C GLY A 17 31.20 -14.08 20.42
N ALA A 18 30.10 -13.33 20.50
CA ALA A 18 28.76 -13.92 20.48
C ALA A 18 28.28 -14.19 19.04
N VAL A 19 27.95 -15.45 18.75
CA VAL A 19 27.31 -15.88 17.50
C VAL A 19 26.01 -15.10 17.30
N ALA A 20 25.94 -14.32 16.23
CA ALA A 20 24.81 -13.49 15.85
C ALA A 20 23.59 -14.36 15.52
N THR A 21 22.80 -14.71 16.52
CA THR A 21 21.48 -15.30 16.34
C THR A 21 20.44 -14.42 17.05
N GLY A 22 19.73 -13.62 16.24
CA GLY A 22 18.47 -12.98 16.64
C GLY A 22 18.55 -11.58 17.25
N GLY A 23 19.06 -10.57 16.52
CA GLY A 23 18.87 -9.15 16.89
C GLY A 23 17.49 -8.62 16.47
N PHE A 24 16.79 -7.86 17.30
CA PHE A 24 15.43 -7.33 17.02
C PHE A 24 15.19 -6.87 15.57
N ALA A 25 14.06 -7.28 14.98
CA ALA A 25 13.64 -6.82 13.66
C ALA A 25 13.09 -5.39 13.78
N PRO A 26 13.32 -4.47 12.82
CA PRO A 26 12.45 -3.30 12.70
C PRO A 26 11.00 -3.81 12.68
N PRO A 27 10.04 -3.09 13.28
CA PRO A 27 8.73 -3.64 13.57
C PRO A 27 8.04 -4.12 12.28
N SER A 28 8.09 -5.43 12.02
CA SER A 28 6.89 -6.10 11.53
C SER A 28 5.91 -5.99 12.69
N MET A 29 4.83 -5.26 12.47
CA MET A 29 3.73 -5.14 13.43
C MET A 29 2.99 -6.47 13.54
N ALA A 30 3.65 -7.54 13.97
CA ALA A 30 3.00 -8.77 14.37
C ALA A 30 4.06 -9.69 14.97
N ASN A 31 3.82 -10.09 16.21
CA ASN A 31 4.43 -11.21 16.91
C ASN A 31 5.84 -11.02 17.45
N GLY A 32 5.88 -10.93 18.79
CA GLY A 32 7.10 -10.93 19.58
C GLY A 32 7.77 -12.30 19.68
N THR A 33 8.69 -12.34 20.64
CA THR A 33 9.53 -13.45 21.11
C THR A 33 10.89 -13.60 20.40
N ALA A 34 11.92 -13.08 21.08
CA ALA A 34 13.22 -13.68 21.34
C ALA A 34 14.09 -12.59 21.99
N GLU A 35 14.22 -12.62 23.32
CA GLU A 35 15.05 -11.69 24.08
C GLU A 35 16.52 -12.02 23.91
N VAL A 36 17.30 -11.06 23.42
CA VAL A 36 18.76 -11.07 23.50
C VAL A 36 19.19 -9.80 24.22
N GLU A 37 19.87 -9.97 25.35
CA GLU A 37 20.23 -8.90 26.30
C GLU A 37 21.15 -7.82 25.69
N CYS A 38 22.01 -8.20 24.72
CA CYS A 38 22.98 -7.29 24.08
C CYS A 38 22.40 -6.37 22.98
N ALA A 39 21.22 -6.69 22.43
CA ALA A 39 20.55 -5.91 21.38
C ALA A 39 19.42 -5.01 21.91
N LYS A 40 19.23 -4.95 23.25
CA LYS A 40 18.18 -4.12 23.86
C LYS A 40 18.51 -2.64 23.66
N TYR A 41 17.65 -1.94 22.91
CA TYR A 41 17.64 -0.48 22.85
C TYR A 41 17.04 0.05 24.15
N THR A 42 17.65 1.09 24.72
CA THR A 42 16.92 1.90 25.71
C THR A 42 15.79 2.64 24.97
N ALA A 43 14.63 2.83 25.59
CA ALA A 43 13.51 3.54 24.98
C ALA A 43 13.94 4.90 24.39
N ALA A 44 14.80 5.64 25.10
CA ALA A 44 15.37 6.90 24.64
C ALA A 44 16.26 6.75 23.38
N GLU A 45 17.10 5.71 23.32
CA GLU A 45 17.98 5.46 22.15
C GLU A 45 17.15 5.13 20.89
N TYR A 46 16.12 4.29 21.05
CA TYR A 46 15.22 3.95 19.96
C TYR A 46 14.42 5.17 19.47
N MET A 47 13.88 5.96 20.40
CA MET A 47 13.11 7.18 20.08
C MET A 47 13.95 8.20 19.31
N ILE A 48 15.18 8.47 19.77
CA ILE A 48 16.09 9.41 19.09
C ILE A 48 16.48 8.86 17.71
N GLY A 49 16.77 7.56 17.62
CA GLY A 49 17.11 6.90 16.36
C GLY A 49 16.00 7.00 15.32
N GLN A 50 14.76 6.70 15.70
CA GLN A 50 13.59 6.76 14.81
C GLN A 50 13.17 8.19 14.48
N THR A 51 13.26 9.12 15.43
CA THR A 51 12.99 10.55 15.17
C THR A 51 13.99 11.10 14.15
N GLY A 52 15.27 10.76 14.30
CA GLY A 52 16.32 11.11 13.34
C GLY A 52 16.08 10.49 11.96
N ALA A 53 15.68 9.22 11.90
CA ALA A 53 15.33 8.55 10.65
C ALA A 53 14.16 9.24 9.94
N MET A 54 13.08 9.58 10.67
CA MET A 54 11.95 10.31 10.11
C MET A 54 12.33 11.71 9.62
N ALA A 55 13.13 12.45 10.38
CA ALA A 55 13.60 13.78 9.98
C ALA A 55 14.46 13.73 8.71
N GLY A 56 15.38 12.76 8.63
CA GLY A 56 16.23 12.56 7.44
C GLY A 56 15.42 12.16 6.21
N VAL A 57 14.45 11.24 6.36
CA VAL A 57 13.55 10.83 5.28
C VAL A 57 12.67 12.00 4.83
N ALA A 58 12.14 12.80 5.76
CA ALA A 58 11.35 13.98 5.43
C ALA A 58 12.17 14.98 4.61
N ALA A 59 13.39 15.29 5.04
CA ALA A 59 14.29 16.17 4.28
C ALA A 59 14.58 15.61 2.88
N PHE A 60 14.90 14.32 2.77
CA PHE A 60 15.14 13.66 1.49
C PHE A 60 13.90 13.71 0.57
N MET A 61 12.71 13.42 1.10
CA MET A 61 11.45 13.45 0.34
C MET A 61 11.09 14.85 -0.14
N ILE A 62 11.32 15.89 0.68
CA ILE A 62 11.14 17.29 0.28
C ILE A 62 12.07 17.63 -0.90
N VAL A 63 13.35 17.26 -0.79
CA VAL A 63 14.33 17.47 -1.86
C VAL A 63 13.91 16.74 -3.13
N SER A 64 13.56 15.45 -3.06
CA SER A 64 13.10 14.69 -4.22
C SER A 64 11.85 15.28 -4.86
N SER A 65 10.94 15.83 -4.06
CA SER A 65 9.72 16.49 -4.54
C SER A 65 10.03 17.79 -5.30
N ILE A 66 10.99 18.59 -4.82
CA ILE A 66 11.46 19.81 -5.51
C ILE A 66 12.05 19.43 -6.88
N TYR A 67 12.83 18.36 -6.94
CA TYR A 67 13.42 17.86 -8.18
C TYR A 67 12.47 17.01 -9.04
N LYS A 68 11.23 16.76 -8.60
CA LYS A 68 10.23 15.94 -9.29
C LYS A 68 10.71 14.53 -9.63
N ILE A 69 11.58 13.97 -8.79
CA ILE A 69 12.08 12.60 -8.95
C ILE A 69 11.11 11.67 -8.22
N PRO A 70 10.48 10.70 -8.90
CA PRO A 70 9.62 9.72 -8.23
C PRO A 70 10.47 8.81 -7.35
N VAL A 71 10.34 8.95 -6.03
CA VAL A 71 11.05 8.15 -5.04
C VAL A 71 10.08 7.35 -4.19
N SER A 72 10.52 6.19 -3.69
CA SER A 72 9.71 5.34 -2.83
C SER A 72 9.95 5.68 -1.35
N ALA A 73 8.89 6.17 -0.68
CA ALA A 73 8.91 6.44 0.75
C ALA A 73 9.24 5.20 1.59
N THR A 74 8.75 4.03 1.19
CA THR A 74 8.99 2.75 1.88
C THR A 74 10.48 2.39 1.90
N HIS A 75 11.18 2.52 0.76
CA HIS A 75 12.61 2.24 0.69
C HIS A 75 13.42 3.24 1.52
N ALA A 76 13.03 4.52 1.49
CA ALA A 76 13.71 5.56 2.25
C ALA A 76 13.62 5.33 3.76
N ILE A 77 12.44 5.01 4.30
CA ILE A 77 12.29 4.79 5.75
C ILE A 77 12.93 3.48 6.21
N VAL A 78 12.88 2.41 5.41
CA VAL A 78 13.59 1.15 5.71
C VAL A 78 15.10 1.39 5.73
N GLY A 79 15.64 2.09 4.73
CA GLY A 79 17.06 2.44 4.67
C GLY A 79 17.51 3.34 5.83
N ALA A 80 16.73 4.37 6.17
CA ALA A 80 17.03 5.25 7.30
C ALA A 80 16.96 4.52 8.65
N SER A 81 16.01 3.59 8.81
CA SER A 81 15.89 2.75 10.02
C SER A 81 17.08 1.78 10.15
N LEU A 82 17.53 1.20 9.03
CA LEU A 82 18.73 0.36 8.98
C LEU A 82 19.98 1.17 9.35
N ALA A 83 20.14 2.37 8.79
CA ALA A 83 21.24 3.27 9.10
C ALA A 83 21.26 3.70 10.58
N SER A 84 20.09 4.01 11.15
CA SER A 84 19.94 4.31 12.58
C SER A 84 20.36 3.13 13.47
N SER A 85 19.97 1.92 13.07
CA SER A 85 20.32 0.68 13.79
C SER A 85 21.82 0.39 13.71
N LEU A 86 22.43 0.55 12.52
CA LEU A 86 23.87 0.45 12.31
C LEU A 86 24.64 1.49 13.14
N TYR A 87 24.15 2.72 13.22
CA TYR A 87 24.81 3.78 13.98
C TYR A 87 24.79 3.50 15.50
N LEU A 88 23.66 3.03 16.04
CA LEU A 88 23.51 2.82 17.47
C LEU A 88 24.19 1.55 17.99
N ARG A 89 24.16 0.46 17.20
CA ARG A 89 24.57 -0.88 17.66
C ARG A 89 25.45 -1.64 16.68
N GLY A 90 25.80 -1.06 15.53
CA GLY A 90 26.61 -1.74 14.51
C GLY A 90 25.90 -2.96 13.92
N ASN A 91 26.68 -3.90 13.41
CA ASN A 91 26.17 -5.08 12.71
C ASN A 91 25.37 -6.05 13.60
N VAL A 92 25.59 -6.04 14.92
CA VAL A 92 24.92 -6.93 15.88
C VAL A 92 23.47 -6.52 16.18
N GLY A 93 23.10 -5.27 15.87
CA GLY A 93 21.74 -4.76 16.08
C GLY A 93 20.74 -5.15 14.99
N ILE A 94 21.15 -5.88 13.95
CA ILE A 94 20.35 -6.07 12.73
C ILE A 94 20.09 -7.55 12.43
N LYS A 95 18.82 -7.88 12.25
CA LYS A 95 18.36 -9.18 11.71
C LYS A 95 18.46 -9.17 10.18
N TRP A 96 19.60 -9.60 9.64
CA TRP A 96 19.82 -9.66 8.19
C TRP A 96 18.83 -10.54 7.44
N SER A 97 18.33 -11.62 8.06
CA SER A 97 17.29 -12.48 7.49
C SER A 97 15.99 -11.74 7.18
N GLU A 98 15.60 -10.82 8.06
CA GLU A 98 14.38 -10.00 7.89
C GLU A 98 14.58 -8.97 6.77
N ILE A 99 15.77 -8.35 6.70
CA ILE A 99 16.10 -7.41 5.61
C ILE A 99 16.04 -8.12 4.25
N VAL A 100 16.56 -9.35 4.15
CA VAL A 100 16.46 -10.15 2.92
C VAL A 100 15.00 -10.44 2.58
N GLY A 101 14.16 -10.76 3.57
CA GLY A 101 12.71 -10.92 3.38
C GLY A 101 12.03 -9.67 2.83
N ILE A 102 12.38 -8.49 3.37
CA ILE A 102 11.88 -7.20 2.89
C ILE A 102 12.33 -6.94 1.45
N VAL A 103 13.61 -7.14 1.13
CA VAL A 103 14.13 -6.94 -0.23
C VAL A 103 13.46 -7.90 -1.21
N ALA A 104 13.28 -9.17 -0.84
CA ALA A 104 12.56 -10.13 -1.67
C ALA A 104 11.11 -9.69 -1.93
N SER A 105 10.43 -9.12 -0.92
CA SER A 105 9.07 -8.60 -1.06
C SER A 105 8.95 -7.47 -2.09
N TRP A 106 10.01 -6.67 -2.29
CA TRP A 106 10.02 -5.58 -3.28
C TRP A 106 9.94 -6.09 -4.72
N PHE A 107 10.43 -7.31 -4.98
CA PHE A 107 10.36 -7.95 -6.30
C PHE A 107 9.13 -8.82 -6.44
N ILE A 108 8.75 -9.54 -5.38
CA ILE A 108 7.60 -10.45 -5.40
C ILE A 108 6.30 -9.66 -5.55
N SER A 109 6.16 -8.50 -4.88
CA SER A 109 4.92 -7.73 -4.89
C SER A 109 4.53 -7.22 -6.29
N PRO A 110 5.42 -6.60 -7.09
CA PRO A 110 5.12 -6.23 -8.47
C PRO A 110 4.81 -7.43 -9.38
N LEU A 111 5.46 -8.58 -9.17
CA LEU A 111 5.21 -9.78 -9.97
C LEU A 111 3.79 -10.32 -9.73
N ILE A 112 3.39 -10.43 -8.47
CA ILE A 112 2.05 -10.85 -8.08
C ILE A 112 1.02 -9.82 -8.57
N ALA A 113 1.28 -8.52 -8.40
CA ALA A 113 0.41 -7.46 -8.89
C ALA A 113 0.24 -7.52 -10.42
N GLY A 114 1.32 -7.77 -11.15
CA GLY A 114 1.31 -7.93 -12.61
C GLY A 114 0.51 -9.15 -13.06
N PHE A 115 0.63 -10.28 -12.34
CA PHE A 115 -0.17 -11.47 -12.58
C PHE A 115 -1.67 -11.17 -12.44
N PHE A 116 -2.09 -10.62 -11.30
CA PHE A 116 -3.50 -10.28 -11.08
C PHE A 116 -4.00 -9.22 -12.05
N ALA A 117 -3.21 -8.17 -12.33
CA ALA A 117 -3.57 -7.15 -13.31
C ALA A 117 -3.81 -7.74 -14.70
N SER A 118 -2.96 -8.66 -15.15
CA SER A 118 -3.13 -9.39 -16.41
C SER A 118 -4.40 -10.24 -16.40
N THR A 119 -4.66 -10.98 -15.32
CA THR A 119 -5.90 -11.76 -15.17
C THR A 119 -7.15 -10.87 -15.24
N PHE A 120 -7.19 -9.76 -14.50
CA PHE A 120 -8.31 -8.82 -14.55
C PHE A 120 -8.50 -8.20 -15.94
N TYR A 121 -7.40 -7.85 -16.61
CA TYR A 121 -7.45 -7.33 -17.97
C TYR A 121 -8.07 -8.36 -18.94
N LEU A 122 -7.68 -9.62 -18.86
CA LEU A 122 -8.25 -10.68 -19.69
C LEU A 122 -9.75 -10.88 -19.41
N ILE A 123 -10.16 -10.86 -18.13
CA ILE A 123 -11.57 -10.94 -17.74
C ILE A 123 -12.35 -9.79 -18.39
N ILE A 124 -11.87 -8.54 -18.28
CA ILE A 124 -12.52 -7.38 -18.87
C ILE A 124 -12.53 -7.46 -20.41
N LYS A 125 -11.43 -7.88 -21.02
CA LYS A 125 -11.30 -8.01 -22.48
C LYS A 125 -12.35 -8.97 -23.06
N TYR A 126 -12.47 -10.17 -22.51
CA TYR A 126 -13.40 -11.18 -23.02
C TYR A 126 -14.84 -10.95 -22.55
N SER A 127 -15.05 -10.37 -21.37
CA SER A 127 -16.40 -10.14 -20.82
C SER A 127 -17.06 -8.89 -21.38
N VAL A 128 -16.29 -7.82 -21.65
CA VAL A 128 -16.81 -6.51 -22.04
C VAL A 128 -16.37 -6.13 -23.45
N LEU A 129 -15.06 -6.03 -23.71
CA LEU A 129 -14.55 -5.39 -24.95
C LEU A 129 -14.87 -6.19 -26.21
N LEU A 130 -14.78 -7.52 -26.17
CA LEU A 130 -15.00 -8.37 -27.36
C LEU A 130 -16.49 -8.72 -27.60
N ARG A 131 -17.41 -8.22 -26.77
CA ARG A 131 -18.85 -8.44 -26.97
C ARG A 131 -19.42 -7.45 -27.98
N LYS A 132 -20.39 -7.89 -28.79
CA LYS A 132 -21.08 -7.08 -29.82
C LYS A 132 -21.60 -5.73 -29.28
N ASP A 133 -22.23 -5.75 -28.10
CA ASP A 133 -22.71 -4.55 -27.42
C ASP A 133 -21.81 -4.19 -26.22
N THR A 134 -20.60 -3.70 -26.49
CA THR A 134 -19.60 -3.35 -25.47
C THR A 134 -20.19 -2.43 -24.39
N PHE A 135 -20.97 -1.41 -24.79
CA PHE A 135 -21.56 -0.44 -23.88
C PHE A 135 -22.56 -1.07 -22.89
N LYS A 136 -23.43 -1.97 -23.37
CA LYS A 136 -24.40 -2.67 -22.53
C LYS A 136 -23.71 -3.59 -21.53
N TRP A 137 -22.72 -4.36 -21.98
CA TRP A 137 -21.96 -5.27 -21.12
C TRP A 137 -21.07 -4.52 -20.14
N ALA A 138 -20.50 -3.37 -20.51
CA ALA A 138 -19.77 -2.51 -19.59
C ALA A 138 -20.67 -2.09 -18.41
N LEU A 139 -21.87 -1.57 -18.69
CA LEU A 139 -22.82 -1.17 -17.65
C LEU A 139 -23.28 -2.32 -16.74
N ILE A 140 -23.34 -3.55 -17.26
CA ILE A 140 -23.70 -4.75 -16.46
C ILE A 140 -22.51 -5.22 -15.62
N MET A 141 -21.29 -5.16 -16.14
CA MET A 141 -20.09 -5.63 -15.45
C MET A 141 -19.52 -4.61 -14.44
N CYS A 142 -19.74 -3.30 -14.64
CA CYS A 142 -19.34 -2.25 -13.68
C CYS A 142 -19.75 -2.52 -12.22
N PRO A 143 -21.04 -2.79 -11.91
CA PRO A 143 -21.45 -3.06 -10.53
C PRO A 143 -20.88 -4.38 -9.98
N MET A 144 -20.59 -5.37 -10.85
CA MET A 144 -19.92 -6.62 -10.45
C MET A 144 -18.48 -6.36 -9.98
N PHE A 145 -17.70 -5.59 -10.75
CA PHE A 145 -16.35 -5.21 -10.35
C PHE A 145 -16.34 -4.33 -9.09
N MET A 146 -17.33 -3.45 -8.92
CA MET A 146 -17.47 -2.64 -7.71
C MET A 146 -17.78 -3.50 -6.47
N CYS A 147 -18.65 -4.50 -6.58
CA CYS A 147 -18.90 -5.45 -5.50
C CYS A 147 -17.61 -6.12 -5.04
N PHE A 148 -16.83 -6.64 -5.99
CA PHE A 148 -15.56 -7.30 -5.72
C PHE A 148 -14.57 -6.35 -5.03
N THR A 149 -14.41 -5.13 -5.55
CA THR A 149 -13.52 -4.12 -4.98
C THR A 149 -13.94 -3.70 -3.57
N VAL A 150 -15.24 -3.43 -3.34
CA VAL A 150 -15.75 -3.07 -2.00
C VAL A 150 -15.57 -4.21 -1.02
N THR A 151 -15.86 -5.44 -1.43
CA THR A 151 -15.71 -6.63 -0.59
C THR A 151 -14.26 -6.81 -0.14
N ILE A 152 -13.29 -6.76 -1.06
CA ILE A 152 -11.87 -6.97 -0.73
C ILE A 152 -11.33 -5.85 0.14
N ASN A 153 -11.60 -4.59 -0.21
CA ASN A 153 -11.11 -3.46 0.58
C ASN A 153 -11.73 -3.45 1.98
N LEU A 154 -13.03 -3.71 2.10
CA LEU A 154 -13.69 -3.72 3.40
C LEU A 154 -13.23 -4.92 4.25
N PHE A 155 -13.01 -6.09 3.63
CA PHE A 155 -12.43 -7.22 4.32
C PHE A 155 -11.03 -6.89 4.86
N ALA A 156 -10.16 -6.29 4.04
CA ALA A 156 -8.81 -5.88 4.47
C ALA A 156 -8.86 -4.86 5.62
N CYS A 157 -9.79 -3.90 5.58
CA CYS A 157 -9.96 -2.93 6.66
C CYS A 157 -10.48 -3.52 7.97
N ILE A 158 -11.28 -4.59 7.92
CA ILE A 158 -11.86 -5.23 9.11
C ILE A 158 -10.91 -6.29 9.69
N PHE A 159 -10.29 -7.11 8.84
CA PHE A 159 -9.48 -8.26 9.24
C PHE A 159 -8.26 -7.86 10.09
N ASP A 160 -7.58 -6.75 9.76
CA ASP A 160 -6.51 -6.14 10.57
C ASP A 160 -6.94 -4.75 11.09
N GLY A 161 -8.25 -4.58 11.33
CA GLY A 161 -8.83 -3.30 11.72
C GLY A 161 -8.36 -2.78 13.06
N SER A 162 -8.51 -1.47 13.27
CA SER A 162 -8.11 -0.79 14.49
C SER A 162 -8.77 -1.38 15.75
N LYS A 163 -7.95 -1.71 16.75
CA LYS A 163 -8.40 -2.11 18.11
C LYS A 163 -9.35 -1.10 18.73
N TYR A 164 -9.21 0.20 18.40
CA TYR A 164 -10.05 1.27 18.92
C TYR A 164 -11.49 1.24 18.38
N LEU A 165 -11.70 0.64 17.20
CA LEU A 165 -13.04 0.43 16.64
C LEU A 165 -13.66 -0.92 17.07
N GLY A 166 -12.94 -1.73 17.86
CA GLY A 166 -13.40 -3.06 18.31
C GLY A 166 -13.44 -4.12 17.21
N PHE A 167 -12.79 -3.86 16.06
CA PHE A 167 -12.72 -4.82 14.95
C PHE A 167 -11.83 -6.04 15.28
N ASP A 168 -10.99 -5.95 16.31
CA ASP A 168 -10.17 -7.06 16.81
C ASP A 168 -10.97 -8.21 17.42
N ARG A 169 -12.25 -7.99 17.74
CA ARG A 169 -13.18 -9.00 18.28
C ARG A 169 -13.90 -9.78 17.19
N LEU A 170 -13.86 -9.33 15.94
CA LEU A 170 -14.54 -10.02 14.85
C LEU A 170 -13.67 -11.16 14.35
N SER A 171 -14.27 -12.34 14.26
CA SER A 171 -13.63 -13.48 13.62
C SER A 171 -13.53 -13.26 12.11
N TRP A 172 -12.55 -13.89 11.46
CA TRP A 172 -12.31 -13.77 10.01
C TRP A 172 -13.57 -14.06 9.16
N TRP A 173 -14.42 -14.99 9.60
CA TRP A 173 -15.66 -15.32 8.89
C TRP A 173 -16.72 -14.22 9.02
N GLN A 174 -16.80 -13.53 10.17
CA GLN A 174 -17.72 -12.42 10.39
C GLN A 174 -17.29 -11.20 9.57
N ALA A 175 -15.98 -10.93 9.55
CA ALA A 175 -15.39 -9.90 8.70
C ALA A 175 -15.71 -10.16 7.21
N GLY A 176 -15.59 -11.42 6.77
CA GLY A 176 -15.95 -11.84 5.42
C GLY A 176 -17.43 -11.69 5.09
N LEU A 177 -18.32 -12.01 6.03
CA LEU A 177 -19.76 -11.90 5.81
C LEU A 177 -20.21 -10.44 5.69
N ILE A 178 -19.70 -9.57 6.57
CA ILE A 178 -20.01 -8.14 6.57
C ILE A 178 -19.48 -7.48 5.29
N SER A 179 -18.26 -7.82 4.87
CA SER A 179 -17.68 -7.27 3.65
C SER A 179 -18.43 -7.69 2.38
N LEU A 180 -18.85 -8.96 2.30
CA LEU A 180 -19.69 -9.45 1.21
C LEU A 180 -21.05 -8.76 1.19
N ALA A 181 -21.72 -8.64 2.35
CA ALA A 181 -23.01 -7.97 2.45
C ALA A 181 -22.92 -6.51 1.98
N ALA A 182 -21.88 -5.79 2.38
CA ALA A 182 -21.61 -4.42 1.92
C ALA A 182 -21.33 -4.35 0.42
N GLY A 183 -20.58 -5.32 -0.13
CA GLY A 183 -20.32 -5.43 -1.56
C GLY A 183 -21.60 -5.65 -2.38
N PHE A 184 -22.47 -6.58 -1.96
CA PHE A 184 -23.76 -6.81 -2.59
C PHE A 184 -24.68 -5.59 -2.48
N PHE A 185 -24.67 -4.91 -1.34
CA PHE A 185 -25.43 -3.68 -1.16
C PHE A 185 -24.94 -2.57 -2.12
N ALA A 186 -23.64 -2.40 -2.27
CA ALA A 186 -23.05 -1.49 -3.26
C ALA A 186 -23.42 -1.88 -4.70
N MET A 187 -23.42 -3.18 -5.02
CA MET A 187 -23.87 -3.68 -6.33
C MET A 187 -25.34 -3.34 -6.60
N PHE A 188 -26.22 -3.55 -5.62
CA PHE A 188 -27.63 -3.25 -5.73
C PHE A 188 -27.87 -1.75 -5.97
N LEU A 189 -27.19 -0.89 -5.19
CA LEU A 189 -27.24 0.56 -5.34
C LEU A 189 -26.68 1.06 -6.68
N LEU A 190 -25.70 0.38 -7.27
CA LEU A 190 -25.15 0.78 -8.57
C LEU A 190 -25.99 0.24 -9.74
N SER A 191 -26.52 -0.97 -9.60
CA SER A 191 -27.27 -1.63 -10.68
C SER A 191 -28.66 -1.04 -10.91
N PHE A 192 -29.34 -0.59 -9.84
CA PHE A 192 -30.74 -0.13 -9.92
C PHE A 192 -30.88 1.36 -10.33
N PRO A 193 -30.44 2.36 -9.53
CA PRO A 193 -30.54 3.77 -9.90
C PRO A 193 -29.44 4.22 -10.88
N LEU A 194 -28.20 3.78 -10.71
CA LEU A 194 -27.07 4.33 -11.46
C LEU A 194 -27.00 3.82 -12.91
N ARG A 195 -27.40 2.58 -13.19
CA ARG A 195 -27.46 2.06 -14.58
C ARG A 195 -28.35 2.90 -15.48
N SER A 196 -29.54 3.28 -14.98
CA SER A 196 -30.49 4.10 -15.74
C SER A 196 -29.99 5.53 -15.95
N TRP A 197 -29.30 6.09 -14.95
CA TRP A 197 -28.70 7.43 -15.04
C TRP A 197 -27.44 7.46 -15.93
N LEU A 198 -26.54 6.48 -15.79
CA LEU A 198 -25.31 6.33 -16.58
C LEU A 198 -25.63 6.14 -18.06
N SER A 199 -26.59 5.28 -18.39
CA SER A 199 -27.00 5.09 -19.79
C SER A 199 -27.52 6.40 -20.39
N LYS A 200 -28.39 7.13 -19.69
CA LYS A 200 -28.88 8.45 -20.12
C LYS A 200 -27.77 9.49 -20.23
N ARG A 201 -26.79 9.47 -19.32
CA ARG A 201 -25.66 10.42 -19.35
C ARG A 201 -24.70 10.11 -20.49
N ALA A 202 -24.40 8.84 -20.74
CA ALA A 202 -23.52 8.42 -21.81
C ALA A 202 -24.08 8.77 -23.19
N HIS A 203 -25.37 8.52 -23.44
CA HIS A 203 -26.00 8.93 -24.69
C HIS A 203 -25.92 10.45 -24.89
N ARG A 204 -26.22 11.25 -23.85
CA ARG A 204 -26.08 12.71 -23.92
C ARG A 204 -24.66 13.18 -24.26
N LEU A 205 -23.64 12.56 -23.67
CA LEU A 205 -22.24 12.92 -23.94
C LEU A 205 -21.82 12.55 -25.37
N TYR A 206 -22.26 11.40 -25.86
CA TYR A 206 -22.03 10.98 -27.24
C TYR A 206 -22.69 11.97 -28.22
N ASP A 207 -23.95 12.33 -27.96
CA ASP A 207 -24.68 13.29 -28.80
C ASP A 207 -24.02 14.69 -28.78
N GLU A 208 -23.52 15.13 -27.62
CA GLU A 208 -22.78 16.39 -27.49
C GLU A 208 -21.44 16.38 -28.27
N GLU A 209 -20.69 15.27 -28.24
CA GLU A 209 -19.45 15.13 -29.01
C GLU A 209 -19.70 15.11 -30.52
N VAL A 210 -20.71 14.35 -30.96
CA VAL A 210 -21.11 14.30 -32.37
C VAL A 210 -21.54 15.68 -32.85
N ALA A 211 -22.35 16.41 -32.06
CA ALA A 211 -22.75 17.77 -32.40
C ALA A 211 -21.58 18.76 -32.43
N LYS A 212 -20.57 18.60 -31.56
CA LYS A 212 -19.34 19.42 -31.59
C LYS A 212 -18.49 19.12 -32.82
N LEU A 213 -18.38 17.85 -33.20
CA LEU A 213 -17.64 17.42 -34.40
C LEU A 213 -18.32 17.96 -35.67
N GLN A 214 -19.64 17.85 -35.77
CA GLN A 214 -20.41 18.41 -36.89
C GLN A 214 -20.21 19.93 -37.01
N ARG A 215 -20.30 20.68 -35.91
CA ARG A 215 -20.03 22.12 -35.93
C ARG A 215 -18.60 22.46 -36.36
N LYS A 216 -17.60 21.66 -35.97
CA LYS A 216 -16.21 21.87 -36.41
C LYS A 216 -16.03 21.60 -37.91
N LEU A 217 -16.74 20.61 -38.44
CA LEU A 217 -16.77 20.31 -39.88
C LEU A 217 -17.45 21.44 -40.66
N GLU A 218 -18.61 21.92 -40.20
CA GLU A 218 -19.34 23.05 -40.82
C GLU A 218 -18.54 24.36 -40.79
N GLN A 219 -17.73 24.58 -39.75
CA GLN A 219 -16.84 25.74 -39.65
C GLN A 219 -15.57 25.61 -40.51
N GLY A 220 -15.42 24.53 -41.29
CA GLY A 220 -14.23 24.31 -42.13
C GLY A 220 -12.93 24.19 -41.33
N LYS A 221 -13.00 23.95 -40.02
CA LYS A 221 -11.83 23.87 -39.13
C LYS A 221 -11.19 22.48 -39.05
N ILE A 222 -11.75 21.52 -39.79
CA ILE A 222 -11.19 20.16 -39.96
C ILE A 222 -11.06 19.93 -41.47
N SER A 223 -10.14 20.66 -42.10
CA SER A 223 -9.55 20.24 -43.37
C SER A 223 -8.06 20.04 -43.10
N GLU A 224 -7.61 18.81 -43.31
CA GLU A 224 -6.30 18.19 -42.99
C GLU A 224 -6.02 17.83 -41.52
#